data_AF-A0A1G6RD68-F1
#
_entry.id   AF-A0A1G6RD68-F1
#
_cell.length_a   1.000
_cell.length_b   1.000
_cell.length_c   1.000
_cell.angle_alpha   90.00
_cell.angle_beta   90.00
_cell.angle_gamma   90.00
#
_symmetry.space_group_name_H-M   'P 1'
#
loop_
_entity.id
_entity.type
_entity.pdbx_description
1 polymer ?
#
loop_
_entity_poly.entity_id
_entity_poly.type
_entity_poly.pdbx_seq_one_letter_code
_entity_poly.pdbx_strand_id
1 'polypeptide(L)'
;MTDGAPGDPEDAGLDESATAEGNEGSPEDTVGTAEGFDGSGSFGEEGRCALEGCDNPLPPPATDGQGRRKGGRPSSYCCKGHADAASRQRRAAQTAAVLDPLVELRKGAEAFGVTARPVLSAVEDLLSRLSSADEGALSQVREAHEQAATARAEADAATRRAEAAERARDKALAAAREDRAARAAADKAAERAATEADRVQREAWTTVAQHERVRGTAEAAARASEQTMQELAAKLRTAESRLTEAGTARARLAEEFAVARTELSELGTAHTLSQERLKAATAGLAATETGLAHARRERDEARDELAAVRDELTGLRDSLAEQRAARALAEQRGTAAENALADTRSQLDQAREQAGAAHARVDLLLARQQQVSEEAATAGGAAAESGE
;
A
#
# COMPACT_ATOMS: atom_id res chain seq x y z
N MET A 1 -2.84 -25.69 4.18
CA MET A 1 -3.46 -26.16 2.92
C MET A 1 -2.30 -26.34 1.96
N THR A 2 -1.78 -27.55 1.74
CA THR A 2 -2.45 -28.79 1.27
C THR A 2 -3.05 -28.56 -0.13
N ASP A 3 -2.75 -29.38 -1.15
CA ASP A 3 -2.14 -30.72 -1.14
C ASP A 3 -1.02 -30.88 -2.18
N GLY A 4 -0.13 -31.85 -1.95
CA GLY A 4 0.89 -32.29 -2.89
C GLY A 4 0.75 -33.79 -3.14
N ALA A 5 0.71 -34.20 -4.40
CA ALA A 5 0.50 -35.59 -4.80
C ALA A 5 1.73 -36.14 -5.55
N PRO A 6 2.49 -37.08 -4.98
CA PRO A 6 3.34 -37.97 -5.76
C PRO A 6 2.50 -39.10 -6.38
N GLY A 7 2.83 -39.52 -7.60
CA GLY A 7 2.26 -40.71 -8.23
C GLY A 7 3.30 -41.82 -8.29
N ASP A 8 2.85 -43.07 -8.07
CA ASP A 8 3.70 -44.26 -8.07
C ASP A 8 4.15 -44.67 -9.49
N PRO A 9 5.34 -45.28 -9.65
CA PRO A 9 5.65 -46.18 -10.74
C PRO A 9 5.23 -47.63 -10.38
N GLU A 10 4.56 -48.32 -11.30
CA GLU A 10 3.99 -49.66 -11.06
C GLU A 10 5.04 -50.79 -11.01
N ASP A 11 4.69 -51.85 -10.28
CA ASP A 11 5.43 -53.11 -10.15
C ASP A 11 4.95 -54.15 -11.17
N ALA A 12 5.87 -54.75 -11.93
CA ALA A 12 5.62 -55.93 -12.77
C ALA A 12 6.94 -56.57 -13.27
N GLY A 13 6.99 -57.91 -13.32
CA GLY A 13 7.91 -58.64 -14.22
C GLY A 13 8.97 -59.55 -13.58
N LEU A 14 8.58 -60.46 -12.68
CA LEU A 14 9.32 -61.71 -12.47
C LEU A 14 9.06 -62.65 -13.65
N ASP A 15 10.07 -63.43 -14.07
CA ASP A 15 9.85 -64.73 -14.72
C ASP A 15 11.03 -65.68 -14.45
N GLU A 16 10.77 -66.98 -14.44
CA GLU A 16 11.68 -68.01 -13.94
C GLU A 16 11.95 -69.16 -14.92
N SER A 17 13.09 -69.84 -14.70
CA SER A 17 13.33 -71.25 -15.04
C SER A 17 13.48 -71.68 -16.52
N ALA A 18 14.54 -72.47 -16.78
CA ALA A 18 14.48 -73.72 -17.56
C ALA A 18 15.83 -74.46 -17.47
N THR A 19 15.81 -75.70 -17.00
CA THR A 19 16.94 -76.65 -17.03
C THR A 19 16.50 -77.95 -17.69
N ALA A 20 17.35 -78.56 -18.53
CA ALA A 20 17.10 -79.87 -19.13
C ALA A 20 18.41 -80.65 -19.34
N GLU A 21 18.34 -81.98 -19.33
CA GLU A 21 19.48 -82.90 -19.23
C GLU A 21 19.53 -83.94 -20.37
N GLY A 22 20.72 -84.53 -20.56
CA GLY A 22 20.87 -85.95 -20.91
C GLY A 22 20.90 -86.38 -22.40
N ASN A 23 21.87 -87.26 -22.73
CA ASN A 23 21.63 -88.59 -23.33
C ASN A 23 22.94 -89.43 -23.37
N GLU A 24 22.83 -90.77 -23.34
CA GLU A 24 23.96 -91.75 -23.38
C GLU A 24 23.73 -92.85 -24.46
N GLY A 25 24.74 -93.70 -24.77
CA GLY A 25 24.60 -94.85 -25.70
C GLY A 25 25.87 -95.73 -25.87
N SER A 26 25.71 -97.04 -26.19
CA SER A 26 26.79 -98.07 -26.18
C SER A 26 26.49 -99.34 -27.10
N PRO A 27 27.18 -100.53 -27.10
CA PRO A 27 27.77 -101.15 -28.34
C PRO A 27 27.47 -102.70 -28.64
N GLU A 28 28.43 -103.47 -29.25
CA GLU A 28 28.50 -104.93 -29.70
C GLU A 28 28.20 -105.23 -31.22
N ASP A 29 28.44 -106.38 -31.94
CA ASP A 29 28.61 -107.87 -31.72
C ASP A 29 29.56 -108.60 -32.80
N THR A 30 29.38 -109.90 -33.21
CA THR A 30 30.48 -110.87 -33.60
C THR A 30 30.31 -111.95 -34.77
N VAL A 31 31.45 -112.39 -35.38
CA VAL A 31 32.03 -113.74 -35.83
C VAL A 31 31.24 -114.94 -36.56
N GLY A 32 31.93 -115.78 -37.42
CA GLY A 32 31.52 -117.18 -37.86
C GLY A 32 32.43 -118.00 -38.88
N THR A 33 32.44 -119.38 -38.92
CA THR A 33 33.27 -120.31 -39.82
C THR A 33 32.88 -121.87 -39.81
N ALA A 34 33.15 -122.75 -40.84
CA ALA A 34 33.01 -124.28 -40.84
C ALA A 34 33.51 -125.14 -42.11
N GLU A 35 33.81 -126.48 -42.03
CA GLU A 35 34.26 -127.45 -43.16
C GLU A 35 34.10 -129.03 -42.95
N GLY A 36 34.28 -129.92 -44.00
CA GLY A 36 34.55 -131.43 -43.98
C GLY A 36 33.62 -132.40 -44.83
N PHE A 37 33.80 -133.73 -45.17
CA PHE A 37 34.91 -134.75 -45.38
C PHE A 37 34.41 -136.14 -46.04
N ASP A 38 35.22 -137.24 -46.27
CA ASP A 38 34.94 -138.55 -47.02
C ASP A 38 35.60 -139.86 -46.37
N GLY A 39 35.66 -141.19 -46.80
CA GLY A 39 35.28 -142.08 -47.96
C GLY A 39 35.75 -143.60 -47.93
N SER A 40 35.59 -144.41 -49.02
CA SER A 40 36.07 -145.84 -49.33
C SER A 40 35.31 -147.12 -48.78
N GLY A 41 35.46 -148.44 -49.13
CA GLY A 41 36.30 -149.32 -50.06
C GLY A 41 35.97 -150.89 -49.99
N SER A 42 36.52 -151.85 -50.81
CA SER A 42 36.20 -153.34 -50.84
C SER A 42 37.19 -154.33 -51.59
N PHE A 43 37.35 -155.64 -51.22
CA PHE A 43 38.17 -156.73 -51.93
C PHE A 43 38.02 -158.24 -51.47
N GLY A 44 38.48 -159.25 -52.28
CA GLY A 44 39.11 -160.54 -51.82
C GLY A 44 38.92 -161.89 -52.63
N GLU A 45 39.98 -162.71 -52.85
CA GLU A 45 39.95 -164.10 -53.44
C GLU A 45 41.19 -164.99 -53.08
N GLU A 46 41.09 -166.34 -53.23
CA GLU A 46 42.04 -167.49 -53.04
C GLU A 46 43.00 -167.58 -51.82
N GLY A 47 43.39 -168.82 -51.41
CA GLY A 47 43.98 -169.07 -50.07
C GLY A 47 45.15 -170.06 -49.96
N ARG A 48 46.36 -169.53 -49.68
CA ARG A 48 47.52 -170.26 -49.10
C ARG A 48 47.61 -170.02 -47.58
N CYS A 49 48.65 -170.55 -46.91
CA CYS A 49 49.01 -170.13 -45.56
C CYS A 49 49.45 -168.65 -45.54
N ALA A 50 48.71 -167.78 -44.84
CA ALA A 50 48.90 -166.33 -44.86
C ALA A 50 50.06 -165.82 -43.97
N LEU A 51 51.16 -166.58 -43.90
CA LEU A 51 52.42 -166.20 -43.28
C LEU A 51 53.47 -166.10 -44.38
N GLU A 52 54.12 -164.94 -44.51
CA GLU A 52 55.19 -164.72 -45.50
C GLU A 52 56.31 -165.76 -45.34
N GLY A 53 56.72 -166.37 -46.44
CA GLY A 53 57.70 -167.46 -46.46
C GLY A 53 57.17 -168.85 -46.09
N CYS A 54 55.85 -169.06 -46.01
CA CYS A 54 55.26 -170.38 -45.73
C CYS A 54 54.33 -170.89 -46.84
N ASP A 55 54.87 -171.68 -47.78
CA ASP A 55 54.10 -172.34 -48.85
C ASP A 55 53.38 -173.63 -48.44
N ASN A 56 53.35 -173.99 -47.14
CA ASN A 56 52.60 -175.17 -46.70
C ASN A 56 51.09 -175.00 -46.96
N PRO A 57 50.43 -175.97 -47.62
CA PRO A 57 49.00 -175.91 -47.88
C PRO A 57 48.20 -175.91 -46.58
N LEU A 58 47.00 -175.32 -46.64
CA LEU A 58 46.08 -175.31 -45.51
C LEU A 58 45.55 -176.74 -45.26
N PRO A 59 45.48 -177.21 -44.00
CA PRO A 59 45.03 -178.55 -43.69
C PRO A 59 43.58 -178.76 -44.17
N PRO A 60 43.24 -179.95 -44.71
CA PRO A 60 41.91 -180.21 -45.25
C PRO A 60 40.85 -180.09 -44.14
N PRO A 61 39.68 -179.47 -44.43
CA PRO A 61 38.66 -179.21 -43.43
C PRO A 61 38.06 -180.53 -42.92
N ALA A 62 38.13 -180.74 -41.60
CA ALA A 62 37.71 -181.97 -40.95
C ALA A 62 36.24 -182.32 -41.26
N THR A 63 36.02 -183.53 -41.77
CA THR A 63 34.69 -184.12 -41.98
C THR A 63 34.29 -185.02 -40.82
N ASP A 64 32.98 -185.22 -40.64
CA ASP A 64 32.43 -186.21 -39.72
C ASP A 64 32.23 -187.59 -40.38
N GLY A 65 31.76 -188.56 -39.59
CA GLY A 65 31.51 -189.93 -40.05
C GLY A 65 30.36 -190.09 -41.06
N GLN A 66 29.69 -189.00 -41.46
CA GLN A 66 28.73 -188.97 -42.57
C GLN A 66 29.23 -188.09 -43.74
N GLY A 67 30.53 -187.77 -43.76
CA GLY A 67 31.18 -187.02 -44.85
C GLY A 67 30.84 -185.53 -44.88
N ARG A 68 30.10 -185.01 -43.90
CA ARG A 68 29.77 -183.58 -43.83
C ARG A 68 30.93 -182.82 -43.19
N ARG A 69 31.22 -181.60 -43.67
CA ARG A 69 32.26 -180.74 -43.09
C ARG A 69 31.82 -180.31 -41.69
N LYS A 70 32.64 -180.62 -40.68
CA LYS A 70 32.38 -180.26 -39.28
C LYS A 70 32.55 -178.75 -39.15
N GLY A 71 31.47 -178.05 -38.80
CA GLY A 71 31.35 -176.59 -38.93
C GLY A 71 32.48 -175.82 -38.23
N GLY A 72 33.27 -175.09 -39.03
CA GLY A 72 34.37 -174.25 -38.56
C GLY A 72 34.87 -173.34 -39.68
N ARG A 73 35.35 -172.14 -39.32
CA ARG A 73 35.93 -171.18 -40.28
C ARG A 73 37.24 -171.77 -40.83
N PRO A 74 37.49 -171.75 -42.15
CA PRO A 74 38.74 -172.31 -42.69
C PRO A 74 39.96 -171.61 -42.09
N SER A 75 40.93 -172.38 -41.62
CA SER A 75 42.14 -171.85 -41.02
C SER A 75 43.03 -171.23 -42.09
N SER A 76 43.28 -169.93 -42.01
CA SER A 76 44.18 -169.20 -42.93
C SER A 76 45.68 -169.44 -42.68
N TYR A 77 46.03 -170.41 -41.84
CA TYR A 77 47.40 -170.81 -41.51
C TYR A 77 47.46 -172.34 -41.41
N CYS A 78 48.57 -172.94 -41.83
CA CYS A 78 48.72 -174.40 -41.83
C CYS A 78 48.86 -174.99 -40.41
N CYS A 79 49.26 -174.19 -39.42
CA CYS A 79 49.30 -174.56 -38.00
C CYS A 79 49.08 -173.35 -37.08
N LYS A 80 48.76 -173.59 -35.80
CA LYS A 80 48.60 -172.51 -34.79
C LYS A 80 49.86 -171.65 -34.66
N GLY A 81 51.05 -172.27 -34.69
CA GLY A 81 52.33 -171.55 -34.58
C GLY A 81 52.51 -170.47 -35.65
N HIS A 82 52.00 -170.70 -36.87
CA HIS A 82 52.07 -169.73 -37.96
C HIS A 82 51.02 -168.62 -37.83
N ALA A 83 49.84 -168.91 -37.25
CA ALA A 83 48.88 -167.87 -36.88
C ALA A 83 49.46 -166.93 -35.80
N ASP A 84 50.10 -167.49 -34.77
CA ASP A 84 50.75 -166.72 -33.70
C ASP A 84 51.99 -165.94 -34.22
N ALA A 85 52.75 -166.51 -35.17
CA ALA A 85 53.84 -165.80 -35.85
C ALA A 85 53.33 -164.62 -36.70
N ALA A 86 52.34 -164.84 -37.57
CA ALA A 86 51.74 -163.79 -38.39
C ALA A 86 50.99 -162.73 -37.56
N SER A 87 50.59 -163.05 -36.33
CA SER A 87 50.05 -162.10 -35.34
C SER A 87 51.12 -161.23 -34.69
N ARG A 88 52.33 -161.77 -34.47
CA ARG A 88 53.49 -161.00 -33.99
C ARG A 88 54.07 -160.11 -35.09
N GLN A 89 54.25 -160.65 -36.30
CA GLN A 89 54.84 -159.95 -37.44
C GLN A 89 54.00 -158.72 -37.86
N ARG A 90 52.66 -158.85 -37.94
CA ARG A 90 51.78 -157.69 -38.21
C ARG A 90 51.81 -156.64 -37.11
N ARG A 91 51.88 -157.04 -35.83
CA ARG A 91 52.00 -156.08 -34.72
C ARG A 91 53.32 -155.33 -34.75
N ALA A 92 54.44 -156.00 -35.05
CA ALA A 92 55.73 -155.33 -35.25
C ALA A 92 55.69 -154.33 -36.42
N ALA A 93 55.16 -154.75 -37.57
CA ALA A 93 55.04 -153.88 -38.75
C ALA A 93 54.15 -152.65 -38.51
N GLN A 94 53.01 -152.82 -37.84
CA GLN A 94 52.12 -151.70 -37.46
C GLN A 94 52.77 -150.75 -36.45
N THR A 95 53.64 -151.23 -35.57
CA THR A 95 54.39 -150.37 -34.63
C THR A 95 55.48 -149.57 -35.34
N ALA A 96 56.27 -150.19 -36.24
CA ALA A 96 57.29 -149.49 -37.02
C ALA A 96 56.69 -148.39 -37.91
N ALA A 97 55.61 -148.72 -38.64
CA ALA A 97 54.93 -147.80 -39.55
C ALA A 97 54.33 -146.53 -38.89
N VAL A 98 54.20 -146.51 -37.56
CA VAL A 98 53.75 -145.34 -36.78
C VAL A 98 54.91 -144.64 -36.08
N LEU A 99 55.88 -145.38 -35.52
CA LEU A 99 56.97 -144.79 -34.74
C LEU A 99 58.07 -144.15 -35.61
N ASP A 100 58.47 -144.79 -36.72
CA ASP A 100 59.52 -144.27 -37.59
C ASP A 100 59.21 -142.85 -38.15
N PRO A 101 58.02 -142.57 -38.73
CA PRO A 101 57.70 -141.21 -39.19
C PRO A 101 57.60 -140.19 -38.04
N LEU A 102 57.22 -140.61 -36.82
CA LEU A 102 57.21 -139.72 -35.66
C LEU A 102 58.62 -139.37 -35.17
N VAL A 103 59.59 -140.27 -35.30
CA VAL A 103 61.01 -140.00 -35.01
C VAL A 103 61.61 -139.03 -36.01
N GLU A 104 61.32 -139.16 -37.31
CA GLU A 104 61.78 -138.19 -38.32
C GLU A 104 61.09 -136.83 -38.20
N LEU A 105 59.77 -136.78 -37.91
CA LEU A 105 59.08 -135.53 -37.57
C LEU A 105 59.71 -134.84 -36.36
N ARG A 106 60.09 -135.61 -35.33
CA ARG A 106 60.78 -135.08 -34.15
C ARG A 106 62.16 -134.53 -34.49
N LYS A 107 62.99 -135.25 -35.27
CA LYS A 107 64.29 -134.74 -35.73
C LYS A 107 64.14 -133.46 -36.57
N GLY A 108 63.14 -133.42 -37.44
CA GLY A 108 62.78 -132.23 -38.22
C GLY A 108 62.43 -131.05 -37.33
N ALA A 109 61.58 -131.24 -36.32
CA ALA A 109 61.20 -130.21 -35.35
C ALA A 109 62.37 -129.75 -34.47
N GLU A 110 63.22 -130.67 -34.00
CA GLU A 110 64.41 -130.34 -33.19
C GLU A 110 65.46 -129.58 -34.01
N ALA A 111 65.69 -129.94 -35.28
CA ALA A 111 66.56 -129.21 -36.20
C ALA A 111 65.99 -127.83 -36.58
N PHE A 112 64.69 -127.75 -36.89
CA PHE A 112 64.01 -126.50 -37.22
C PHE A 112 63.95 -125.56 -36.01
N GLY A 113 63.85 -126.08 -34.79
CA GLY A 113 63.90 -125.28 -33.56
C GLY A 113 65.21 -124.52 -33.38
N VAL A 114 66.34 -125.06 -33.85
CA VAL A 114 67.65 -124.37 -33.81
C VAL A 114 67.74 -123.23 -34.81
N THR A 115 67.19 -123.39 -36.02
CA THR A 115 67.24 -122.37 -37.08
C THR A 115 66.11 -121.35 -37.02
N ALA A 116 64.94 -121.72 -36.47
CA ALA A 116 63.81 -120.81 -36.28
C ALA A 116 63.99 -119.89 -35.08
N ARG A 117 64.72 -120.29 -34.02
CA ARG A 117 64.87 -119.47 -32.81
C ARG A 117 65.52 -118.09 -33.04
N PRO A 118 66.56 -117.94 -33.88
CA PRO A 118 67.05 -116.61 -34.27
C PRO A 118 66.03 -115.79 -35.07
N VAL A 119 65.19 -116.44 -35.89
CA VAL A 119 64.16 -115.75 -36.69
C VAL A 119 63.00 -115.29 -35.81
N LEU A 120 62.53 -116.13 -34.89
CA LEU A 120 61.54 -115.77 -33.89
C LEU A 120 62.04 -114.64 -33.00
N SER A 121 63.28 -114.73 -32.50
CA SER A 121 63.90 -113.67 -31.73
C SER A 121 64.01 -112.36 -32.53
N ALA A 122 64.34 -112.41 -33.83
CA ALA A 122 64.38 -111.21 -34.68
C ALA A 122 62.98 -110.63 -34.97
N VAL A 123 61.94 -111.47 -35.01
CA VAL A 123 60.53 -111.04 -35.11
C VAL A 123 60.05 -110.42 -33.80
N GLU A 124 60.40 -110.99 -32.64
CA GLU A 124 60.16 -110.43 -31.32
C GLU A 124 60.86 -109.06 -31.16
N ASP A 125 62.12 -108.95 -31.60
CA ASP A 125 62.90 -107.71 -31.59
C ASP A 125 62.28 -106.65 -32.52
N LEU A 126 61.79 -107.05 -33.69
CA LEU A 126 61.13 -106.16 -34.64
C LEU A 126 59.73 -105.72 -34.17
N LEU A 127 58.95 -106.62 -33.56
CA LEU A 127 57.67 -106.28 -32.92
C LEU A 127 57.87 -105.34 -31.73
N SER A 128 58.91 -105.54 -30.91
CA SER A 128 59.28 -104.67 -29.79
C SER A 128 59.71 -103.26 -30.26
N ARG A 129 60.44 -103.17 -31.38
CA ARG A 129 60.81 -101.90 -32.01
C ARG A 129 59.59 -101.20 -32.63
N LEU A 130 58.66 -101.96 -33.23
CA LEU A 130 57.41 -101.41 -33.75
C LEU A 130 56.51 -100.91 -32.62
N SER A 131 56.30 -101.68 -31.54
CA SER A 131 55.49 -101.22 -30.39
C SER A 131 56.11 -99.99 -29.73
N SER A 132 57.44 -99.94 -29.60
CA SER A 132 58.16 -98.76 -29.11
C SER A 132 58.01 -97.54 -30.04
N ALA A 133 57.94 -97.74 -31.36
CA ALA A 133 57.72 -96.69 -32.34
C ALA A 133 56.25 -96.22 -32.35
N ASP A 134 55.29 -97.13 -32.23
CA ASP A 134 53.86 -96.83 -32.12
C ASP A 134 53.55 -96.11 -30.79
N GLU A 135 54.12 -96.55 -29.67
CA GLU A 135 54.02 -95.86 -28.37
C GLU A 135 54.61 -94.44 -28.45
N GLY A 136 55.78 -94.28 -29.09
CA GLY A 136 56.41 -92.97 -29.29
C GLY A 136 55.66 -92.05 -30.26
N ALA A 137 55.03 -92.60 -31.31
CA ALA A 137 54.17 -91.86 -32.22
C ALA A 137 52.87 -91.44 -31.52
N LEU A 138 52.26 -92.34 -30.75
CA LEU A 138 51.07 -92.05 -29.94
C LEU A 138 51.36 -91.04 -28.83
N SER A 139 52.55 -91.06 -28.21
CA SER A 139 52.93 -90.04 -27.22
C SER A 139 53.13 -88.68 -27.88
N GLN A 140 53.78 -88.60 -29.05
CA GLN A 140 53.92 -87.35 -29.81
C GLN A 140 52.56 -86.80 -30.27
N VAL A 141 51.64 -87.67 -30.71
CA VAL A 141 50.28 -87.27 -31.09
C VAL A 141 49.47 -86.77 -29.89
N ARG A 142 49.60 -87.42 -28.72
CA ARG A 142 48.99 -86.93 -27.46
C ARG A 142 49.56 -85.57 -27.06
N GLU A 143 50.88 -85.43 -27.03
CA GLU A 143 51.55 -84.16 -26.70
C GLU A 143 51.13 -83.04 -27.67
N ALA A 144 51.10 -83.31 -28.98
CA ALA A 144 50.64 -82.35 -29.97
C ALA A 144 49.14 -81.98 -29.81
N HIS A 145 48.29 -82.92 -29.40
CA HIS A 145 46.89 -82.64 -29.06
C HIS A 145 46.75 -81.81 -27.77
N GLU A 146 47.56 -82.07 -26.74
CA GLU A 146 47.60 -81.30 -25.50
C GLU A 146 48.10 -79.87 -25.77
N GLN A 147 49.20 -79.71 -26.51
CA GLN A 147 49.70 -78.39 -26.95
C GLN A 147 48.69 -77.64 -27.83
N ALA A 148 47.97 -78.33 -28.72
CA ALA A 148 46.91 -77.71 -29.51
C ALA A 148 45.68 -77.32 -28.67
N ALA A 149 45.38 -78.08 -27.60
CA ALA A 149 44.29 -77.77 -26.68
C ALA A 149 44.63 -76.57 -25.77
N THR A 150 45.85 -76.49 -25.23
CA THR A 150 46.30 -75.33 -24.45
C THR A 150 46.38 -74.08 -25.30
N ALA A 151 46.96 -74.14 -26.51
CA ALA A 151 47.01 -73.00 -27.43
C ALA A 151 45.61 -72.47 -27.81
N ARG A 152 44.62 -73.35 -27.99
CA ARG A 152 43.21 -72.95 -28.19
C ARG A 152 42.62 -72.30 -26.94
N ALA A 153 42.80 -72.90 -25.76
CA ALA A 153 42.30 -72.35 -24.50
C ALA A 153 42.90 -70.97 -24.17
N GLU A 154 44.19 -70.76 -24.49
CA GLU A 154 44.87 -69.48 -24.37
C GLU A 154 44.37 -68.44 -25.37
N ALA A 155 44.14 -68.83 -26.64
CA ALA A 155 43.55 -67.97 -27.66
C ALA A 155 42.12 -67.53 -27.27
N ASP A 156 41.27 -68.46 -26.84
CA ASP A 156 39.94 -68.16 -26.34
C ASP A 156 39.97 -67.26 -25.10
N ALA A 157 40.94 -67.48 -24.20
CA ALA A 157 41.17 -66.63 -23.04
C ALA A 157 41.72 -65.24 -23.43
N ALA A 158 42.43 -65.09 -24.55
CA ALA A 158 42.82 -63.80 -25.11
C ALA A 158 41.61 -63.07 -25.71
N THR A 159 40.78 -63.74 -26.51
CA THR A 159 39.54 -63.20 -27.08
C THR A 159 38.59 -62.71 -25.99
N ARG A 160 38.29 -63.54 -24.97
CA ARG A 160 37.44 -63.15 -23.83
C ARG A 160 37.99 -61.93 -23.07
N ARG A 161 39.31 -61.78 -22.95
CA ARG A 161 39.94 -60.59 -22.33
C ARG A 161 39.83 -59.36 -23.23
N ALA A 162 40.02 -59.49 -24.53
CA ALA A 162 39.86 -58.40 -25.49
C ALA A 162 38.41 -57.86 -25.47
N GLU A 163 37.41 -58.74 -25.63
CA GLU A 163 36.00 -58.36 -25.54
C GLU A 163 35.65 -57.71 -24.18
N ALA A 164 36.20 -58.22 -23.07
CA ALA A 164 35.97 -57.64 -21.75
C ALA A 164 36.55 -56.23 -21.64
N ALA A 165 37.73 -55.98 -22.23
CA ALA A 165 38.33 -54.65 -22.30
C ALA A 165 37.52 -53.69 -23.21
N GLU A 166 36.97 -54.17 -24.33
CA GLU A 166 36.08 -53.37 -25.18
C GLU A 166 34.76 -53.04 -24.49
N ARG A 167 34.11 -54.03 -23.87
CA ARG A 167 32.91 -53.81 -23.04
C ARG A 167 33.17 -52.84 -21.88
N ALA A 168 34.36 -52.83 -21.30
CA ALA A 168 34.76 -51.85 -20.28
C ALA A 168 35.00 -50.45 -20.86
N ARG A 169 35.71 -50.34 -22.00
CA ARG A 169 35.92 -49.09 -22.74
C ARG A 169 34.58 -48.44 -23.10
N ASP A 170 33.65 -49.22 -23.65
CA ASP A 170 32.41 -48.68 -24.19
C ASP A 170 31.44 -48.29 -23.08
N LYS A 171 31.43 -49.00 -21.94
CA LYS A 171 30.78 -48.56 -20.69
C LYS A 171 31.38 -47.25 -20.16
N ALA A 172 32.71 -47.11 -20.14
CA ALA A 172 33.36 -45.87 -19.71
C ALA A 172 33.05 -44.69 -20.66
N LEU A 173 32.95 -44.94 -21.97
CA LEU A 173 32.53 -43.94 -22.96
C LEU A 173 31.05 -43.57 -22.85
N ALA A 174 30.17 -44.48 -22.42
CA ALA A 174 28.77 -44.19 -22.12
C ALA A 174 28.64 -43.31 -20.87
N ALA A 175 29.24 -43.71 -19.74
CA ALA A 175 29.28 -42.92 -18.51
C ALA A 175 29.89 -41.52 -18.75
N ALA A 176 30.99 -41.43 -19.50
CA ALA A 176 31.60 -40.15 -19.87
C ALA A 176 30.77 -39.32 -20.88
N ARG A 177 29.67 -39.83 -21.45
CA ARG A 177 28.66 -39.02 -22.18
C ARG A 177 27.55 -38.58 -21.24
N GLU A 178 27.08 -39.47 -20.37
CA GLU A 178 26.08 -39.19 -19.33
C GLU A 178 26.55 -38.09 -18.38
N ASP A 179 27.78 -38.16 -17.87
CA ASP A 179 28.42 -37.11 -17.06
C ASP A 179 28.41 -35.73 -17.74
N ARG A 180 28.67 -35.69 -19.05
CA ARG A 180 28.66 -34.43 -19.83
C ARG A 180 27.25 -33.93 -20.08
N ALA A 181 26.28 -34.81 -20.29
CA ALA A 181 24.87 -34.45 -20.39
C ALA A 181 24.32 -33.93 -19.06
N ALA A 182 24.68 -34.57 -17.94
CA ALA A 182 24.30 -34.18 -16.59
C ALA A 182 24.88 -32.80 -16.22
N ARG A 183 26.17 -32.56 -16.48
CA ARG A 183 26.79 -31.23 -16.31
C ARG A 183 26.10 -30.17 -17.16
N ALA A 184 25.95 -30.40 -18.47
CA ALA A 184 25.27 -29.45 -19.35
C ALA A 184 23.79 -29.22 -19.01
N ALA A 185 23.12 -30.16 -18.33
CA ALA A 185 21.78 -29.99 -17.79
C ALA A 185 21.78 -29.16 -16.49
N ALA A 186 22.76 -29.37 -15.61
CA ALA A 186 22.97 -28.59 -14.39
C ALA A 186 23.36 -27.14 -14.70
N ASP A 187 24.27 -26.92 -15.65
CA ASP A 187 24.68 -25.59 -16.13
C ASP A 187 23.45 -24.82 -16.64
N LYS A 188 22.65 -25.44 -17.53
CA LYS A 188 21.37 -24.88 -18.00
C LYS A 188 20.31 -24.70 -16.91
N ALA A 189 20.39 -25.41 -15.80
CA ALA A 189 19.51 -25.18 -14.65
C ALA A 189 19.98 -23.97 -13.83
N ALA A 190 21.30 -23.83 -13.62
CA ALA A 190 21.91 -22.67 -12.97
C ALA A 190 21.71 -21.37 -13.78
N GLU A 191 21.89 -21.41 -15.10
CA GLU A 191 21.58 -20.29 -16.01
C GLU A 191 20.13 -19.83 -15.86
N ARG A 192 19.17 -20.77 -15.92
CA ARG A 192 17.73 -20.45 -15.76
C ARG A 192 17.43 -19.87 -14.38
N ALA A 193 17.97 -20.47 -13.31
CA ALA A 193 17.82 -19.97 -11.95
C ALA A 193 18.40 -18.55 -11.78
N ALA A 194 19.56 -18.27 -12.39
CA ALA A 194 20.15 -16.93 -12.42
C ALA A 194 19.25 -15.93 -13.17
N THR A 195 18.77 -16.27 -14.38
CA THR A 195 17.88 -15.36 -15.14
C THR A 195 16.54 -15.10 -14.43
N GLU A 196 16.02 -16.07 -13.69
CA GLU A 196 14.79 -15.91 -12.91
C GLU A 196 15.03 -15.08 -11.65
N ALA A 197 16.16 -15.26 -10.95
CA ALA A 197 16.56 -14.40 -9.85
C ALA A 197 16.73 -12.94 -10.31
N ASP A 198 17.36 -12.72 -11.47
CA ASP A 198 17.50 -11.41 -12.12
C ASP A 198 16.13 -10.79 -12.44
N ARG A 199 15.18 -11.59 -12.95
CA ARG A 199 13.80 -11.14 -13.25
C ARG A 199 13.08 -10.72 -11.97
N VAL A 200 13.05 -11.58 -10.96
CA VAL A 200 12.42 -11.33 -9.66
C VAL A 200 13.05 -10.12 -8.97
N GLN A 201 14.37 -9.93 -9.06
CA GLN A 201 15.05 -8.76 -8.50
C GLN A 201 14.62 -7.46 -9.21
N ARG A 202 14.53 -7.47 -10.55
CA ARG A 202 14.05 -6.30 -11.33
C ARG A 202 12.59 -5.99 -11.03
N GLU A 203 11.74 -7.00 -10.92
CA GLU A 203 10.33 -6.86 -10.53
C GLU A 203 10.20 -6.25 -9.14
N ALA A 204 10.94 -6.77 -8.15
CA ALA A 204 11.00 -6.21 -6.80
C ALA A 204 11.47 -4.73 -6.79
N TRP A 205 12.51 -4.38 -7.55
CA TRP A 205 12.95 -2.98 -7.69
C TRP A 205 11.87 -2.09 -8.33
N THR A 206 11.12 -2.57 -9.32
CA THR A 206 9.99 -1.79 -9.89
C THR A 206 8.85 -1.61 -8.90
N THR A 207 8.53 -2.63 -8.08
CA THR A 207 7.54 -2.55 -7.01
C THR A 207 7.96 -1.54 -5.93
N VAL A 208 9.21 -1.59 -5.47
CA VAL A 208 9.77 -0.59 -4.52
C VAL A 208 9.70 0.82 -5.11
N ALA A 209 10.10 1.00 -6.37
CA ALA A 209 10.03 2.29 -7.05
C ALA A 209 8.59 2.80 -7.24
N GLN A 210 7.60 1.91 -7.35
CA GLN A 210 6.18 2.27 -7.36
C GLN A 210 5.70 2.69 -5.97
N HIS A 211 6.05 1.96 -4.91
CA HIS A 211 5.70 2.32 -3.54
C HIS A 211 6.31 3.66 -3.13
N GLU A 212 7.58 3.94 -3.44
CA GLU A 212 8.20 5.22 -3.13
C GLU A 212 7.60 6.40 -3.92
N ARG A 213 7.10 6.17 -5.15
CA ARG A 213 6.31 7.19 -5.88
C ARG A 213 4.97 7.48 -5.20
N VAL A 214 4.23 6.44 -4.79
CA VAL A 214 2.93 6.57 -4.09
C VAL A 214 3.11 7.20 -2.71
N ARG A 215 4.20 6.87 -2.01
CA ARG A 215 4.61 7.52 -0.78
C ARG A 215 4.91 9.00 -1.01
N GLY A 216 5.72 9.33 -2.02
CA GLY A 216 6.05 10.71 -2.37
C GLY A 216 4.82 11.57 -2.71
N THR A 217 3.83 11.02 -3.42
CA THR A 217 2.57 11.74 -3.68
C THR A 217 1.69 11.87 -2.44
N ALA A 218 1.65 10.86 -1.55
CA ALA A 218 0.95 10.95 -0.27
C ALA A 218 1.60 11.99 0.67
N GLU A 219 2.93 11.99 0.79
CA GLU A 219 3.68 12.99 1.59
C GLU A 219 3.59 14.41 1.00
N ALA A 220 3.41 14.55 -0.32
CA ALA A 220 3.12 15.84 -0.95
C ALA A 220 1.69 16.31 -0.68
N ALA A 221 0.70 15.41 -0.80
CA ALA A 221 -0.70 15.70 -0.49
C ALA A 221 -0.90 16.08 0.99
N ALA A 222 -0.24 15.37 1.92
CA ALA A 222 -0.26 15.70 3.34
C ALA A 222 0.28 17.12 3.62
N ARG A 223 1.42 17.48 3.02
CA ARG A 223 1.99 18.84 3.14
C ARG A 223 1.09 19.93 2.54
N ALA A 224 0.43 19.66 1.41
CA ALA A 224 -0.55 20.58 0.82
C ALA A 224 -1.81 20.73 1.71
N SER A 225 -2.28 19.65 2.33
CA SER A 225 -3.36 19.70 3.32
C SER A 225 -2.97 20.49 4.57
N GLU A 226 -1.73 20.33 5.06
CA GLU A 226 -1.22 21.13 6.18
C GLU A 226 -1.14 22.62 5.82
N GLN A 227 -0.58 22.96 4.66
CA GLN A 227 -0.47 24.35 4.19
C GLN A 227 -1.84 25.02 4.04
N THR A 228 -2.83 24.33 3.46
CA THR A 228 -4.20 24.86 3.34
C THR A 228 -4.88 25.04 4.70
N MET A 229 -4.64 24.14 5.67
CA MET A 229 -5.09 24.33 7.06
C MET A 229 -4.41 25.51 7.76
N GLN A 230 -3.09 25.70 7.57
CA GLN A 230 -2.35 26.86 8.08
C GLN A 230 -2.87 28.18 7.47
N GLU A 231 -3.13 28.21 6.17
CA GLU A 231 -3.76 29.34 5.48
C GLU A 231 -5.16 29.65 6.02
N LEU A 232 -6.01 28.63 6.20
CA LEU A 232 -7.36 28.81 6.74
C LEU A 232 -7.32 29.33 8.18
N ALA A 233 -6.40 28.84 9.01
CA ALA A 233 -6.20 29.36 10.36
C ALA A 233 -5.68 30.82 10.36
N ALA A 234 -4.84 31.20 9.38
CA ALA A 234 -4.43 32.60 9.21
C ALA A 234 -5.60 33.50 8.76
N LYS A 235 -6.40 33.05 7.80
CA LYS A 235 -7.61 33.75 7.31
C LYS A 235 -8.64 33.91 8.42
N LEU A 236 -8.83 32.90 9.28
CA LEU A 236 -9.71 32.96 10.46
C LEU A 236 -9.23 34.04 11.45
N ARG A 237 -7.96 34.01 11.87
CA ARG A 237 -7.39 35.04 12.77
C ARG A 237 -7.51 36.46 12.20
N THR A 238 -7.35 36.63 10.89
CA THR A 238 -7.57 37.91 10.21
C THR A 238 -9.04 38.35 10.25
N ALA A 239 -9.98 37.43 10.12
CA ALA A 239 -11.42 37.72 10.24
C ALA A 239 -11.82 38.06 11.69
N GLU A 240 -11.26 37.34 12.67
CA GLU A 240 -11.45 37.60 14.11
C GLU A 240 -10.94 39.00 14.50
N SER A 241 -9.72 39.37 14.07
CA SER A 241 -9.18 40.73 14.27
C SER A 241 -10.11 41.80 13.70
N ARG A 242 -10.53 41.65 12.43
CA ARG A 242 -11.46 42.59 11.77
C ARG A 242 -12.82 42.66 12.46
N LEU A 243 -13.33 41.56 13.01
CA LEU A 243 -14.58 41.54 13.78
C LEU A 243 -14.41 42.29 15.12
N THR A 244 -13.27 42.13 15.79
CA THR A 244 -12.92 42.88 17.01
C THR A 244 -12.75 44.37 16.72
N GLU A 245 -12.04 44.73 15.66
CA GLU A 245 -11.87 46.11 15.16
C GLU A 245 -13.21 46.77 14.81
N ALA A 246 -14.09 46.07 14.09
CA ALA A 246 -15.43 46.55 13.80
C ALA A 246 -16.29 46.67 15.06
N GLY A 247 -16.08 45.78 16.04
CA GLY A 247 -16.72 45.82 17.35
C GLY A 247 -16.33 47.06 18.16
N THR A 248 -15.04 47.37 18.25
CA THR A 248 -14.54 48.57 18.96
C THR A 248 -14.90 49.86 18.23
N ALA A 249 -14.82 49.88 16.89
CA ALA A 249 -15.29 51.02 16.10
C ALA A 249 -16.79 51.30 16.29
N ARG A 250 -17.63 50.25 16.34
CA ARG A 250 -19.07 50.40 16.62
C ARG A 250 -19.33 50.86 18.06
N ALA A 251 -18.58 50.38 19.04
CA ALA A 251 -18.70 50.82 20.43
C ALA A 251 -18.35 52.31 20.56
N ARG A 252 -17.25 52.74 19.94
CA ARG A 252 -16.82 54.14 19.88
C ARG A 252 -17.85 55.03 19.19
N LEU A 253 -18.40 54.63 18.04
CA LEU A 253 -19.46 55.39 17.36
C LEU A 253 -20.74 55.50 18.20
N ALA A 254 -21.07 54.49 19.01
CA ALA A 254 -22.20 54.55 19.93
C ALA A 254 -21.95 55.50 21.12
N GLU A 255 -20.71 55.59 21.61
CA GLU A 255 -20.27 56.57 22.61
C GLU A 255 -20.28 58.00 22.06
N GLU A 256 -19.67 58.23 20.89
CA GLU A 256 -19.69 59.52 20.19
C GLU A 256 -21.13 59.99 19.89
N PHE A 257 -22.03 59.08 19.49
CA PHE A 257 -23.45 59.39 19.31
C PHE A 257 -24.18 59.68 20.63
N ALA A 258 -23.83 58.98 21.73
CA ALA A 258 -24.41 59.26 23.04
C ALA A 258 -24.01 60.65 23.54
N VAL A 259 -22.73 61.02 23.41
CA VAL A 259 -22.19 62.35 23.74
C VAL A 259 -22.90 63.44 22.94
N ALA A 260 -22.96 63.30 21.61
CA ALA A 260 -23.64 64.27 20.75
C ALA A 260 -25.14 64.42 21.07
N ARG A 261 -25.80 63.35 21.55
CA ARG A 261 -27.20 63.41 21.99
C ARG A 261 -27.35 64.18 23.32
N THR A 262 -26.41 64.04 24.25
CA THR A 262 -26.38 64.90 25.46
C THR A 262 -26.11 66.36 25.11
N GLU A 263 -25.09 66.65 24.30
CA GLU A 263 -24.77 68.02 23.84
C GLU A 263 -25.98 68.69 23.15
N LEU A 264 -26.69 67.96 22.27
CA LEU A 264 -27.90 68.46 21.62
C LEU A 264 -29.03 68.76 22.63
N SER A 265 -29.16 67.94 23.69
CA SER A 265 -30.15 68.18 24.75
C SER A 265 -29.78 69.39 25.62
N GLU A 266 -28.50 69.56 25.94
CA GLU A 266 -27.97 70.72 26.68
C GLU A 266 -28.16 72.01 25.88
N LEU A 267 -27.79 72.02 24.60
CA LEU A 267 -28.06 73.12 23.67
C LEU A 267 -29.56 73.42 23.56
N GLY A 268 -30.42 72.38 23.57
CA GLY A 268 -31.87 72.54 23.64
C GLY A 268 -32.32 73.29 24.91
N THR A 269 -31.80 72.91 26.09
CA THR A 269 -32.11 73.61 27.35
C THR A 269 -31.51 75.02 27.43
N ALA A 270 -30.33 75.24 26.86
CA ALA A 270 -29.73 76.57 26.77
C ALA A 270 -30.51 77.47 25.79
N HIS A 271 -31.03 76.91 24.69
CA HIS A 271 -31.87 77.64 23.75
C HIS A 271 -33.23 78.02 24.35
N THR A 272 -33.92 77.10 25.03
CA THR A 272 -35.17 77.43 25.72
C THR A 272 -34.95 78.43 26.86
N LEU A 273 -33.89 78.28 27.66
CA LEU A 273 -33.53 79.26 28.71
C LEU A 273 -33.22 80.65 28.13
N SER A 274 -32.56 80.74 26.98
CA SER A 274 -32.28 82.02 26.31
C SER A 274 -33.51 82.61 25.64
N GLN A 275 -34.44 81.80 25.14
CA GLN A 275 -35.78 82.26 24.72
C GLN A 275 -36.57 82.83 25.90
N GLU A 276 -36.63 82.16 27.05
CA GLU A 276 -37.34 82.66 28.23
C GLU A 276 -36.69 83.93 28.80
N ARG A 277 -35.34 84.02 28.80
CA ARG A 277 -34.63 85.27 29.13
C ARG A 277 -34.95 86.39 28.16
N LEU A 278 -35.06 86.11 26.85
CA LEU A 278 -35.46 87.10 25.85
C LEU A 278 -36.91 87.57 26.05
N LYS A 279 -37.85 86.65 26.29
CA LYS A 279 -39.25 86.98 26.63
C LYS A 279 -39.35 87.84 27.90
N ALA A 280 -38.61 87.48 28.95
CA ALA A 280 -38.57 88.25 30.19
C ALA A 280 -37.95 89.65 29.97
N ALA A 281 -36.91 89.75 29.13
CA ALA A 281 -36.30 91.03 28.79
C ALA A 281 -37.21 91.92 27.92
N THR A 282 -37.96 91.37 26.95
CA THR A 282 -38.91 92.15 26.15
C THR A 282 -40.15 92.53 26.94
N ALA A 283 -40.65 91.67 27.84
CA ALA A 283 -41.69 92.03 28.79
C ALA A 283 -41.23 93.13 29.78
N GLY A 284 -39.99 93.04 30.25
CA GLY A 284 -39.36 94.08 31.07
C GLY A 284 -39.21 95.41 30.32
N LEU A 285 -38.77 95.37 29.06
CA LEU A 285 -38.71 96.55 28.19
C LEU A 285 -40.10 97.19 28.04
N ALA A 286 -41.11 96.42 27.64
CA ALA A 286 -42.48 96.91 27.50
C ALA A 286 -43.02 97.50 28.81
N ALA A 287 -42.74 96.88 29.96
CA ALA A 287 -43.10 97.43 31.27
C ALA A 287 -42.39 98.77 31.56
N THR A 288 -41.10 98.91 31.23
CA THR A 288 -40.39 100.19 31.36
C THR A 288 -40.87 101.25 30.38
N GLU A 289 -41.27 100.89 29.16
CA GLU A 289 -41.88 101.79 28.19
C GLU A 289 -43.26 102.26 28.65
N THR A 290 -44.10 101.36 29.16
CA THR A 290 -45.40 101.70 29.77
C THR A 290 -45.23 102.60 31.00
N GLY A 291 -44.28 102.29 31.89
CA GLY A 291 -43.95 103.13 33.05
C GLY A 291 -43.42 104.52 32.66
N LEU A 292 -42.57 104.59 31.65
CA LEU A 292 -42.04 105.85 31.11
C LEU A 292 -43.12 106.66 30.37
N ALA A 293 -44.08 106.01 29.72
CA ALA A 293 -45.27 106.64 29.15
C ALA A 293 -46.30 107.06 30.22
N HIS A 294 -46.30 106.45 31.41
CA HIS A 294 -47.06 106.90 32.57
C HIS A 294 -46.40 108.13 33.21
N ALA A 295 -45.10 108.07 33.50
CA ALA A 295 -44.33 109.19 34.08
C ALA A 295 -44.27 110.42 33.14
N ARG A 296 -44.34 110.21 31.82
CA ARG A 296 -44.53 111.32 30.86
C ARG A 296 -45.90 111.99 31.02
N ARG A 297 -46.97 111.21 31.20
CA ARG A 297 -48.33 111.74 31.43
C ARG A 297 -48.39 112.48 32.77
N GLU A 298 -47.96 111.87 33.87
CA GLU A 298 -47.90 112.52 35.19
C GLU A 298 -47.11 113.84 35.17
N ARG A 299 -45.98 113.87 34.44
CA ARG A 299 -45.17 115.08 34.26
C ARG A 299 -45.91 116.17 33.47
N ASP A 300 -46.67 115.80 32.45
CA ASP A 300 -47.37 116.75 31.59
C ASP A 300 -48.69 117.21 32.23
N GLU A 301 -49.41 116.32 32.92
CA GLU A 301 -50.50 116.64 33.85
C GLU A 301 -50.03 117.63 34.92
N ALA A 302 -48.90 117.37 35.60
CA ALA A 302 -48.31 118.30 36.58
C ALA A 302 -47.77 119.61 35.97
N ARG A 303 -47.57 119.68 34.64
CA ARG A 303 -47.25 120.93 33.93
C ARG A 303 -48.51 121.73 33.61
N ASP A 304 -49.59 121.05 33.25
CA ASP A 304 -50.89 121.67 32.99
C ASP A 304 -51.51 122.17 34.30
N GLU A 305 -51.37 121.44 35.41
CA GLU A 305 -51.67 121.94 36.76
C GLU A 305 -50.82 123.17 37.11
N LEU A 306 -49.50 123.13 36.85
CA LEU A 306 -48.61 124.27 37.10
C LEU A 306 -48.94 125.47 36.20
N ALA A 307 -49.48 125.25 35.00
CA ALA A 307 -49.97 126.30 34.12
C ALA A 307 -51.29 126.90 34.65
N ALA A 308 -52.26 126.06 35.01
CA ALA A 308 -53.51 126.49 35.63
C ALA A 308 -53.27 127.32 36.91
N VAL A 309 -52.38 126.87 37.80
CA VAL A 309 -51.99 127.62 39.01
C VAL A 309 -51.29 128.95 38.67
N ARG A 310 -50.56 129.05 37.55
CA ARG A 310 -49.96 130.33 37.10
C ARG A 310 -51.01 131.27 36.52
N ASP A 311 -52.00 130.75 35.81
CA ASP A 311 -53.09 131.53 35.21
C ASP A 311 -54.05 132.01 36.31
N GLU A 312 -54.39 131.17 37.29
CA GLU A 312 -55.09 131.58 38.52
C GLU A 312 -54.34 132.68 39.27
N LEU A 313 -53.03 132.50 39.51
CA LEU A 313 -52.20 133.47 40.22
C LEU A 313 -52.04 134.78 39.41
N THR A 314 -52.18 134.73 38.08
CA THR A 314 -52.24 135.91 37.21
C THR A 314 -53.59 136.60 37.31
N GLY A 315 -54.71 135.88 37.21
CA GLY A 315 -56.05 136.43 37.45
C GLY A 315 -56.25 137.00 38.87
N LEU A 316 -55.59 136.43 39.87
CA LEU A 316 -55.53 136.97 41.24
C LEU A 316 -54.68 138.24 41.34
N ARG A 317 -53.66 138.43 40.48
CA ARG A 317 -52.91 139.70 40.37
C ARG A 317 -53.71 140.77 39.62
N ASP A 318 -54.39 140.39 38.55
CA ASP A 318 -55.16 141.30 37.72
C ASP A 318 -56.40 141.80 38.48
N SER A 319 -57.15 140.92 39.14
CA SER A 319 -58.25 141.32 40.04
C SER A 319 -57.77 142.14 41.25
N LEU A 320 -56.57 141.90 41.78
CA LEU A 320 -55.96 142.77 42.80
C LEU A 320 -55.57 144.15 42.22
N ALA A 321 -55.15 144.22 40.96
CA ALA A 321 -54.87 145.47 40.26
C ALA A 321 -56.16 146.24 39.95
N GLU A 322 -57.24 145.57 39.52
CA GLU A 322 -58.57 146.15 39.36
C GLU A 322 -59.12 146.68 40.70
N GLN A 323 -59.01 145.92 41.80
CA GLN A 323 -59.40 146.40 43.13
C GLN A 323 -58.62 147.64 43.56
N ARG A 324 -57.31 147.70 43.26
CA ARG A 324 -56.48 148.88 43.52
C ARG A 324 -56.86 150.07 42.65
N ALA A 325 -57.16 149.86 41.36
CA ALA A 325 -57.61 150.91 40.45
C ALA A 325 -58.99 151.45 40.84
N ALA A 326 -59.95 150.56 41.16
CA ALA A 326 -61.28 150.93 41.65
C ALA A 326 -61.21 151.68 42.98
N ARG A 327 -60.29 151.28 43.88
CA ARG A 327 -60.02 151.99 45.14
C ARG A 327 -59.42 153.38 44.91
N ALA A 328 -58.41 153.51 44.04
CA ALA A 328 -57.84 154.81 43.70
C ALA A 328 -58.88 155.74 43.04
N LEU A 329 -59.78 155.19 42.20
CA LEU A 329 -60.90 155.93 41.62
C LEU A 329 -61.94 156.36 42.68
N ALA A 330 -62.17 155.53 43.71
CA ALA A 330 -63.02 155.88 44.84
C ALA A 330 -62.39 156.96 45.73
N GLU A 331 -61.08 156.90 45.98
CA GLU A 331 -60.32 157.90 46.74
C GLU A 331 -60.25 159.24 45.98
N GLN A 332 -60.12 159.22 44.64
CA GLN A 332 -60.32 160.42 43.80
C GLN A 332 -61.75 160.98 43.85
N ARG A 333 -62.77 160.13 43.87
CA ARG A 333 -64.18 160.59 44.01
C ARG A 333 -64.47 161.15 45.40
N GLY A 334 -63.88 160.59 46.45
CA GLY A 334 -63.96 161.11 47.81
C GLY A 334 -63.39 162.52 47.91
N THR A 335 -62.12 162.68 47.52
CA THR A 335 -61.44 164.00 47.51
C THR A 335 -62.12 165.03 46.60
N ALA A 336 -62.68 164.62 45.45
CA ALA A 336 -63.50 165.52 44.62
C ALA A 336 -64.80 165.97 45.32
N ALA A 337 -65.47 165.08 46.06
CA ALA A 337 -66.67 165.41 46.82
C ALA A 337 -66.37 166.29 48.05
N GLU A 338 -65.24 166.07 48.73
CA GLU A 338 -64.76 166.92 49.83
C GLU A 338 -64.45 168.34 49.34
N ASN A 339 -63.82 168.50 48.18
CA ASN A 339 -63.57 169.80 47.56
C ASN A 339 -64.88 170.52 47.21
N ALA A 340 -65.88 169.82 46.65
CA ALA A 340 -67.20 170.40 46.37
C ALA A 340 -67.96 170.82 47.65
N LEU A 341 -67.76 170.10 48.76
CA LEU A 341 -68.28 170.46 50.09
C LEU A 341 -67.55 171.65 50.73
N ALA A 342 -66.29 171.92 50.37
CA ALA A 342 -65.58 173.14 50.76
C ALA A 342 -66.08 174.36 49.97
N ASP A 343 -66.23 174.22 48.65
CA ASP A 343 -66.70 175.29 47.76
C ASP A 343 -68.13 175.76 48.11
N THR A 344 -69.04 174.80 48.35
CA THR A 344 -70.43 175.12 48.74
C THR A 344 -70.55 175.77 50.12
N ARG A 345 -69.59 175.55 51.03
CA ARG A 345 -69.50 176.28 52.31
C ARG A 345 -69.04 177.72 52.09
N SER A 346 -68.00 177.92 51.29
CA SER A 346 -67.49 179.25 50.90
C SER A 346 -68.59 180.14 50.30
N GLN A 347 -69.40 179.58 49.39
CA GLN A 347 -70.55 180.27 48.79
C GLN A 347 -71.64 180.63 49.82
N LEU A 348 -71.88 179.78 50.82
CA LEU A 348 -72.87 180.00 51.88
C LEU A 348 -72.46 181.14 52.82
N ASP A 349 -71.17 181.29 53.13
CA ASP A 349 -70.68 182.35 54.00
C ASP A 349 -70.59 183.70 53.27
N GLN A 350 -70.23 183.72 51.97
CA GLN A 350 -70.38 184.92 51.14
C GLN A 350 -71.83 185.43 51.07
N ALA A 351 -72.81 184.52 50.98
CA ALA A 351 -74.23 184.90 50.98
C ALA A 351 -74.68 185.53 52.32
N ARG A 352 -74.08 185.13 53.44
CA ARG A 352 -74.34 185.71 54.78
C ARG A 352 -73.77 187.13 54.90
N GLU A 353 -72.55 187.36 54.44
CA GLU A 353 -71.96 188.72 54.44
C GLU A 353 -72.78 189.70 53.60
N GLN A 354 -73.24 189.26 52.42
CA GLN A 354 -74.07 190.08 51.53
C GLN A 354 -75.42 190.45 52.17
N ALA A 355 -76.04 189.55 52.94
CA ALA A 355 -77.26 189.85 53.69
C ALA A 355 -77.03 190.87 54.82
N GLY A 356 -75.92 190.76 55.55
CA GLY A 356 -75.54 191.74 56.57
C GLY A 356 -75.28 193.14 55.99
N ALA A 357 -74.57 193.20 54.86
CA ALA A 357 -74.26 194.44 54.14
C ALA A 357 -75.48 195.10 53.45
N ALA A 358 -76.62 194.40 53.39
CA ALA A 358 -77.90 194.95 52.97
C ALA A 358 -78.68 195.55 54.15
N HIS A 359 -78.80 194.85 55.28
CA HIS A 359 -79.54 195.33 56.46
C HIS A 359 -79.03 196.67 56.99
N ALA A 360 -77.71 196.78 57.24
CA ALA A 360 -77.10 198.02 57.74
C ALA A 360 -77.30 199.24 56.82
N ARG A 361 -77.70 199.01 55.55
CA ARG A 361 -77.98 200.04 54.55
C ARG A 361 -79.42 200.57 54.61
N VAL A 362 -80.34 199.81 55.21
CA VAL A 362 -81.73 200.21 55.44
C VAL A 362 -81.85 201.05 56.71
N ASP A 363 -81.20 200.63 57.79
CA ASP A 363 -81.24 201.31 59.10
C ASP A 363 -80.70 202.75 58.99
N LEU A 364 -79.63 202.94 58.19
CA LEU A 364 -79.02 204.23 57.89
C LEU A 364 -79.94 205.21 57.13
N LEU A 365 -80.93 204.71 56.39
CA LEU A 365 -81.89 205.55 55.67
C LEU A 365 -83.07 205.96 56.55
N LEU A 366 -83.51 205.09 57.47
CA LEU A 366 -84.58 205.38 58.42
C LEU A 366 -84.18 206.46 59.44
N ALA A 367 -82.97 206.36 60.00
CA ALA A 367 -82.43 207.37 60.93
C ALA A 367 -82.38 208.77 60.29
N ARG A 368 -82.10 208.84 58.98
CA ARG A 368 -81.97 210.12 58.24
C ARG A 368 -83.31 210.79 57.93
N GLN A 369 -84.44 210.07 57.96
CA GLN A 369 -85.76 210.69 57.84
C GLN A 369 -86.22 211.37 59.14
N GLN A 370 -85.83 210.86 60.31
CA GLN A 370 -86.29 211.40 61.59
C GLN A 370 -85.74 212.80 61.90
N GLN A 371 -84.46 213.06 61.60
CA GLN A 371 -83.85 214.39 61.83
C GLN A 371 -84.54 215.52 61.05
N VAL A 372 -84.98 215.26 59.81
CA VAL A 372 -85.64 216.27 58.95
C VAL A 372 -87.05 216.62 59.46
N SER A 373 -87.68 215.76 60.26
CA SER A 373 -88.97 216.08 60.90
C SER A 373 -88.88 216.87 62.20
N GLU A 374 -87.71 216.93 62.85
CA GLU A 374 -87.56 217.61 64.15
C GLU A 374 -87.22 219.11 64.01
N GLU A 375 -86.45 219.51 62.99
CA GLU A 375 -86.07 220.92 62.76
C GLU A 375 -87.24 221.83 62.33
N ALA A 376 -88.42 221.27 62.07
CA ALA A 376 -89.60 222.01 61.59
C ALA A 376 -90.54 222.52 62.71
N ALA A 377 -90.28 222.22 63.99
CA ALA A 377 -91.28 222.32 65.07
C ALA A 377 -90.93 223.23 66.27
N THR A 378 -89.73 223.83 66.34
CA THR A 378 -89.30 224.72 67.44
C THR A 378 -88.81 226.07 66.89
N ALA A 379 -89.72 227.03 66.69
CA ALA A 379 -90.14 228.03 67.69
C ALA A 379 -89.15 229.21 67.85
N GLY A 380 -89.54 230.39 67.35
CA GLY A 380 -88.85 231.66 67.62
C GLY A 380 -89.30 232.27 68.96
N GLY A 381 -88.36 232.74 69.79
CA GLY A 381 -88.67 233.15 71.16
C GLY A 381 -87.59 233.93 71.91
N ALA A 382 -87.17 235.08 71.37
CA ALA A 382 -86.38 236.15 72.03
C ALA A 382 -84.92 235.83 72.47
N ALA A 383 -84.07 236.81 72.83
CA ALA A 383 -83.75 238.11 72.19
C ALA A 383 -82.55 238.78 72.91
N ALA A 384 -81.77 239.61 72.19
CA ALA A 384 -80.73 240.54 72.66
C ALA A 384 -79.40 239.95 73.18
N GLU A 385 -78.42 240.86 73.33
CA GLU A 385 -77.05 240.75 73.91
C GLU A 385 -76.10 239.75 73.21
N SER A 386 -75.04 240.11 72.46
CA SER A 386 -73.94 241.11 72.59
C SER A 386 -72.91 240.81 73.70
N GLY A 387 -71.60 240.69 73.46
CA GLY A 387 -70.85 240.70 72.20
C GLY A 387 -69.45 241.33 72.35
N GLU A 388 -68.42 240.71 71.77
CA GLU A 388 -67.07 241.25 71.54
C GLU A 388 -66.44 240.56 70.32
#